data_AF-A0A933Z9S2-F1
#
_entry.id   AF-A0A933Z9S2-F1
#
_cell.length_a   1.000
_cell.length_b   1.000
_cell.length_c   1.000
_cell.angle_alpha   90.00
_cell.angle_beta   90.00
_cell.angle_gamma   90.00
#
_symmetry.space_group_name_H-M   'P 1'
#
loop_
_entity.id
_entity.type
_entity.pdbx_description
1 polymer ?
#
loop_
_entity_poly.entity_id
_entity_poly.type
_entity_poly.pdbx_seq_one_letter_code
_entity_poly.pdbx_strand_id
1 'polypeptide(L)'
;MASSMWQQTEEMAKKHDQGGSLWLKLQNDGDKAVVVFLGEPFPREVCFADGKYLPFDDKLKAQGLKPSLRVALSVALYDSKEVKVLEQGVMFFKDLVRVREKYGLDKWAFEIQRHGAAKDPKTTYSILPEHQLTAEEQRAFQALPMHDLAKLYEGEAEGAGAAPLGSYDKKADAAVDPKVAQAIAAQLKTLPRDAVDRFLQKFGVQRIKDLPAGQVEKARAFVEQLQGEFAAPAAASTDVDPFA
;
A
#
# COMPACT_ATOMS: atom_id res chain seq x y z
N MET A 1 29.00 15.27 22.00
CA MET A 1 27.76 15.29 22.81
C MET A 1 27.23 13.88 22.80
N ALA A 2 27.10 13.23 23.97
CA ALA A 2 26.62 11.84 24.04
C ALA A 2 25.13 11.81 23.70
N SER A 3 24.70 10.90 22.81
CA SER A 3 23.27 10.68 22.56
C SER A 3 22.60 10.22 23.85
N SER A 4 21.39 10.70 24.11
CA SER A 4 20.68 10.30 25.33
C SER A 4 20.28 8.83 25.24
N MET A 5 20.21 8.14 26.38
CA MET A 5 19.71 6.76 26.44
C MET A 5 18.32 6.60 25.80
N TRP A 6 17.51 7.66 25.78
CA TRP A 6 16.24 7.72 25.07
C TRP A 6 16.40 7.65 23.55
N GLN A 7 17.30 8.46 22.97
CA GLN A 7 17.60 8.39 21.54
C GLN A 7 18.15 7.02 21.13
N GLN A 8 19.03 6.46 21.96
CA GLN A 8 19.60 5.13 21.73
C GLN A 8 18.52 4.04 21.77
N THR A 9 17.57 4.14 22.70
CA THR A 9 16.44 3.20 22.80
C THR A 9 15.45 3.34 21.64
N GLU A 10 15.16 4.57 21.19
CA GLU A 10 14.33 4.81 20.00
C GLU A 10 14.98 4.25 18.73
N GLU A 11 16.30 4.41 18.56
CA GLU A 11 17.05 3.83 17.44
C GLU A 11 17.04 2.30 17.49
N MET A 12 17.17 1.70 18.68
CA MET A 12 17.11 0.25 18.86
C MET A 12 15.71 -0.30 18.58
N ALA A 13 14.65 0.39 19.01
CA ALA A 13 13.27 0.02 18.71
C ALA A 13 12.97 0.09 17.21
N LYS A 14 13.38 1.17 16.51
CA LYS A 14 13.27 1.30 15.05
C LYS A 14 14.03 0.20 14.31
N LYS A 15 15.23 -0.16 14.78
CA LYS A 15 16.01 -1.28 14.22
C LYS A 15 15.29 -2.63 14.41
N HIS A 16 14.59 -2.83 15.52
CA HIS A 16 13.84 -4.05 15.80
C HIS A 16 12.56 -4.16 14.95
N ASP A 17 11.85 -3.06 14.69
CA ASP A 17 10.69 -3.03 13.78
C ASP A 17 11.06 -3.23 12.30
N GLN A 18 12.32 -2.94 11.92
CA GLN A 18 12.86 -3.14 10.58
C GLN A 18 13.60 -4.48 10.40
N GLY A 19 13.80 -5.24 11.48
CA GLY A 19 14.56 -6.48 11.51
C GLY A 19 13.80 -7.63 10.84
N GLY A 20 14.33 -8.13 9.72
CA GLY A 20 13.85 -9.36 9.06
C GLY A 20 13.02 -9.15 7.79
N SER A 21 12.74 -7.91 7.39
CA SER A 21 12.04 -7.60 6.14
C SER A 21 13.03 -7.49 4.98
N LEU A 22 12.87 -8.33 3.94
CA LEU A 22 13.53 -8.20 2.63
C LEU A 22 13.41 -6.79 2.04
N TRP A 23 12.32 -6.10 2.37
CA TRP A 23 11.98 -4.79 1.84
C TRP A 23 12.48 -3.67 2.74
N LEU A 24 13.06 -2.64 2.13
CA LEU A 24 13.31 -1.37 2.79
C LEU A 24 12.01 -0.57 2.84
N LYS A 25 11.46 -0.35 4.06
CA LYS A 25 10.22 0.39 4.28
C LYS A 25 10.46 1.61 5.15
N LEU A 26 10.21 2.79 4.59
CA LEU A 26 10.09 4.05 5.32
C LEU A 26 8.60 4.29 5.53
N GLN A 27 8.12 4.13 6.76
CA GLN A 27 6.68 4.06 7.07
C GLN A 27 6.11 5.39 7.55
N ASN A 28 6.90 6.15 8.30
CA ASN A 28 6.49 7.36 8.97
C ASN A 28 7.12 8.59 8.34
N ASP A 29 6.61 9.75 8.73
CA ASP A 29 7.19 11.03 8.33
C ASP A 29 8.58 11.18 8.95
N GLY A 30 9.54 11.65 8.15
CA GLY A 30 10.93 11.81 8.57
C GLY A 30 11.74 10.52 8.67
N ASP A 31 11.15 9.34 8.40
CA ASP A 31 11.88 8.09 8.31
C ASP A 31 12.96 8.19 7.23
N LYS A 32 14.16 7.72 7.56
CA LYS A 32 15.33 7.82 6.70
C LYS A 32 16.19 6.57 6.71
N ALA A 33 16.88 6.32 5.61
CA ALA A 33 17.89 5.28 5.48
C ALA A 33 19.01 5.76 4.55
N VAL A 34 20.26 5.46 4.92
CA VAL A 34 21.42 5.70 4.06
C VAL A 34 21.73 4.42 3.30
N VAL A 35 21.71 4.50 1.97
CA VAL A 35 21.79 3.33 1.10
C VAL A 35 22.80 3.50 -0.03
N VAL A 36 23.33 2.36 -0.51
CA VAL A 36 24.06 2.25 -1.77
C VAL A 36 23.19 1.49 -2.75
N PHE A 37 22.97 2.05 -3.94
CA PHE A 37 22.20 1.37 -4.99
C PHE A 37 23.07 0.32 -5.69
N LEU A 38 22.49 -0.87 -5.91
CA LEU A 38 23.18 -2.01 -6.48
C LEU A 38 22.47 -2.48 -7.75
N GLY A 39 23.26 -2.85 -8.76
CA GLY A 39 22.77 -3.45 -9.99
C GLY A 39 21.84 -2.56 -10.81
N GLU A 40 21.02 -3.19 -11.65
CA GLU A 40 20.07 -2.51 -12.52
C GLU A 40 18.66 -2.45 -11.89
N PRO A 41 17.88 -1.40 -12.19
CA PRO A 41 16.48 -1.33 -11.78
C PRO A 41 15.64 -2.40 -12.48
N PHE A 42 14.66 -2.98 -11.76
CA PHE A 42 13.68 -3.89 -12.33
C PHE A 42 12.32 -3.18 -12.48
N PRO A 43 11.93 -2.80 -13.71
CA PRO A 43 10.67 -2.11 -13.95
C PRO A 43 9.48 -3.07 -13.92
N ARG A 44 8.35 -2.59 -13.37
CA ARG A 44 7.08 -3.31 -13.33
C ARG A 44 5.96 -2.37 -13.77
N GLU A 45 5.25 -2.77 -14.82
CA GLU A 45 4.00 -2.12 -15.17
C GLU A 45 2.87 -2.80 -14.37
N VAL A 46 2.25 -2.03 -13.49
CA VAL A 46 1.23 -2.53 -12.56
C VAL A 46 0.00 -1.64 -12.58
N CYS A 47 -1.15 -2.16 -12.15
CA CYS A 47 -2.29 -1.33 -11.75
C CYS A 47 -2.65 -1.59 -10.30
N PHE A 48 -3.20 -0.58 -9.63
CA PHE A 48 -3.74 -0.77 -8.30
C PHE A 48 -5.21 -1.19 -8.39
N ALA A 49 -5.50 -2.43 -8.03
CA ALA A 49 -6.84 -3.00 -8.01
C ALA A 49 -7.00 -3.89 -6.76
N ASP A 50 -8.20 -3.88 -6.17
CA ASP A 50 -8.53 -4.70 -4.99
C ASP A 50 -7.54 -4.53 -3.81
N GLY A 51 -7.02 -3.31 -3.63
CA GLY A 51 -6.12 -3.00 -2.52
C GLY A 51 -4.68 -3.47 -2.70
N LYS A 52 -4.31 -3.99 -3.88
CA LYS A 52 -2.96 -4.48 -4.22
C LYS A 52 -2.50 -4.00 -5.59
N TYR A 53 -1.19 -4.03 -5.82
CA TYR A 53 -0.66 -3.91 -7.18
C TYR A 53 -0.77 -5.26 -7.88
N LEU A 54 -1.29 -5.23 -9.10
CA LEU A 54 -1.34 -6.37 -10.00
C LEU A 54 -0.50 -6.04 -11.23
N PRO A 55 0.24 -7.00 -11.80
CA PRO A 55 0.85 -6.85 -13.11
C PRO A 55 -0.19 -6.38 -14.11
N PHE A 56 0.10 -5.32 -14.86
CA PHE A 56 -0.83 -4.77 -15.82
C PHE A 56 -0.85 -5.64 -17.08
N ASP A 57 -2.02 -6.13 -17.46
CA ASP A 57 -2.23 -6.97 -18.63
C ASP A 57 -3.38 -6.45 -19.51
N ASP A 58 -3.60 -7.09 -20.66
CA ASP A 58 -4.68 -6.71 -21.58
C ASP A 58 -6.08 -6.89 -20.97
N LYS A 59 -6.24 -7.77 -19.97
CA LYS A 59 -7.52 -7.96 -19.28
C LYS A 59 -7.85 -6.76 -18.41
N LEU A 60 -6.89 -6.27 -17.64
CA LEU A 60 -7.02 -5.10 -16.79
C LEU A 60 -7.17 -3.83 -17.63
N LYS A 61 -6.47 -3.76 -18.78
CA LYS A 61 -6.66 -2.70 -19.78
C LYS A 61 -8.08 -2.70 -20.35
N ALA A 62 -8.64 -3.86 -20.69
CA ALA A 62 -10.02 -3.97 -21.18
C ALA A 62 -11.07 -3.55 -20.12
N GLN A 63 -10.73 -3.66 -18.84
CA GLN A 63 -11.55 -3.16 -17.72
C GLN A 63 -11.45 -1.63 -17.52
N GLY A 64 -10.62 -0.94 -18.31
CA GLY A 64 -10.41 0.51 -18.22
C GLY A 64 -9.46 0.93 -17.11
N LEU A 65 -8.73 0.00 -16.50
CA LEU A 65 -7.70 0.31 -15.50
C LEU A 65 -6.48 0.94 -16.19
N LYS A 66 -5.78 1.80 -15.45
CA LYS A 66 -4.61 2.52 -15.95
C LYS A 66 -3.32 1.90 -15.44
N PRO A 67 -2.29 1.77 -16.30
CA PRO A 67 -0.98 1.33 -15.87
C PRO A 67 -0.30 2.39 -15.00
N SER A 68 0.57 1.90 -14.12
CA SER A 68 1.45 2.67 -13.26
C SER A 68 2.81 1.96 -13.23
N LEU A 69 3.89 2.73 -13.34
CA LEU A 69 5.24 2.19 -13.22
C LEU A 69 5.65 2.10 -11.75
N ARG A 70 5.98 0.90 -11.31
CA ARG A 70 6.74 0.63 -10.08
C ARG A 70 8.13 0.12 -10.46
N VAL A 71 9.14 0.53 -9.72
CA VAL A 71 10.53 0.13 -9.97
C VAL A 71 11.08 -0.47 -8.70
N ALA A 72 11.51 -1.73 -8.79
CA ALA A 72 12.24 -2.40 -7.73
C ALA A 72 13.74 -2.15 -7.87
N LEU A 73 14.39 -1.81 -6.77
CA LEU A 73 15.80 -1.43 -6.71
C LEU A 73 16.48 -2.27 -5.62
N SER A 74 17.58 -2.91 -5.97
CA SER A 74 18.46 -3.52 -4.97
C SER A 74 19.26 -2.42 -4.28
N VAL A 75 19.20 -2.37 -2.96
CA VAL A 75 19.91 -1.38 -2.14
C VAL A 75 20.61 -2.06 -0.97
N ALA A 76 21.84 -1.66 -0.66
CA ALA A 76 22.49 -2.04 0.58
C ALA A 76 22.40 -0.92 1.60
N LEU A 77 22.04 -1.24 2.84
CA LEU A 77 22.17 -0.30 3.96
C LEU A 77 23.66 0.01 4.18
N TYR A 78 24.02 1.29 4.26
CA TYR A 78 25.43 1.71 4.25
C TYR A 78 26.23 1.13 5.42
N ASP A 79 25.66 1.17 6.64
CA ASP A 79 26.34 0.72 7.87
C ASP A 79 26.37 -0.80 8.02
N SER A 80 25.24 -1.47 7.80
CA SER A 80 25.11 -2.92 8.05
C SER A 80 25.49 -3.79 6.85
N LYS A 81 25.61 -3.20 5.66
CA LYS A 81 25.78 -3.91 4.38
C LYS A 81 24.64 -4.90 4.06
N GLU A 82 23.52 -4.82 4.78
CA GLU A 82 22.34 -5.66 4.52
C GLU A 82 21.69 -5.24 3.20
N VAL A 83 21.51 -6.20 2.29
CA VAL A 83 20.88 -5.97 0.99
C VAL A 83 19.36 -6.13 1.12
N LYS A 84 18.63 -5.07 0.76
CA LYS A 84 17.17 -4.97 0.75
C LYS A 84 16.67 -4.60 -0.63
N VAL A 85 15.37 -4.77 -0.83
CA VAL A 85 14.66 -4.29 -2.01
C VAL A 85 13.86 -3.03 -1.67
N LEU A 86 14.07 -1.97 -2.43
CA LEU A 86 13.30 -0.73 -2.36
C LEU A 86 12.41 -0.66 -3.60
N GLU A 87 11.10 -0.70 -3.42
CA GLU A 87 10.16 -0.47 -4.53
C GLU A 87 9.59 0.96 -4.46
N GLN A 88 9.71 1.70 -5.56
CA GLN A 88 9.26 3.08 -5.64
C GLN A 88 8.51 3.41 -6.94
N GLY A 89 7.79 4.52 -6.91
CA GLY A 89 7.00 5.00 -8.06
C GLY A 89 7.82 5.83 -9.06
N VAL A 90 7.19 6.15 -10.19
CA VAL A 90 7.80 6.89 -11.32
C VAL A 90 8.47 8.22 -10.93
N MET A 91 7.92 8.97 -9.96
CA MET A 91 8.49 10.26 -9.56
C MET A 91 9.84 10.10 -8.86
N PHE A 92 9.92 9.16 -7.91
CA PHE A 92 11.19 8.80 -7.26
C PHE A 92 12.23 8.35 -8.29
N PHE A 93 11.82 7.52 -9.26
CA PHE A 93 12.74 7.02 -10.28
C PHE A 93 13.30 8.14 -11.17
N LYS A 94 12.48 9.14 -11.52
CA LYS A 94 12.95 10.33 -12.25
C LYS A 94 14.00 11.11 -11.46
N ASP A 95 13.81 11.25 -10.16
CA ASP A 95 14.80 11.92 -9.30
C ASP A 95 16.06 11.08 -9.14
N LEU A 96 15.93 9.75 -9.03
CA LEU A 96 17.07 8.83 -9.01
C LEU A 96 17.92 8.91 -10.30
N VAL A 97 17.29 9.05 -11.48
CA VAL A 97 18.02 9.24 -12.75
C VAL A 97 18.86 10.52 -12.71
N ARG A 98 18.30 11.64 -12.22
CA ARG A 98 19.05 12.90 -12.08
C ARG A 98 20.23 12.76 -11.11
N VAL A 99 20.01 12.05 -10.00
CA VAL A 99 21.05 11.77 -9.01
C VAL A 99 22.16 10.89 -9.61
N ARG A 100 21.79 9.85 -10.38
CA ARG A 100 22.73 8.98 -11.11
C ARG A 100 23.61 9.78 -12.06
N GLU A 101 23.02 10.66 -12.86
CA GLU A 101 23.74 11.49 -13.83
C GLU A 101 24.73 12.44 -13.14
N LYS A 102 24.34 13.00 -11.99
CA LYS A 102 25.14 14.01 -11.28
C LYS A 102 26.25 13.43 -10.41
N TYR A 103 25.98 12.34 -9.70
CA TYR A 103 26.88 11.81 -8.66
C TYR A 103 27.45 10.43 -9.00
N GLY A 104 26.76 9.64 -9.82
CA GLY A 104 27.04 8.21 -10.01
C GLY A 104 26.54 7.40 -8.82
N LEU A 105 25.66 6.41 -9.08
CA LEU A 105 25.07 5.60 -8.01
C LEU A 105 26.06 4.64 -7.35
N ASP A 106 27.11 4.28 -8.07
CA ASP A 106 28.20 3.41 -7.64
C ASP A 106 29.26 4.15 -6.82
N LYS A 107 29.23 5.48 -6.79
CA LYS A 107 30.27 6.32 -6.15
C LYS A 107 29.84 6.91 -4.82
N TRP A 108 28.56 6.83 -4.50
CA TRP A 108 27.98 7.51 -3.34
C TRP A 108 26.98 6.60 -2.62
N ALA A 109 26.95 6.73 -1.30
CA ALA A 109 25.78 6.39 -0.51
C ALA A 109 24.84 7.61 -0.45
N PHE A 110 23.53 7.34 -0.46
CA PHE A 110 22.49 8.35 -0.48
C PHE A 110 21.57 8.20 0.72
N GLU A 111 21.29 9.31 1.41
CA GLU A 111 20.17 9.36 2.34
C GLU A 111 18.86 9.45 1.55
N ILE A 112 17.99 8.48 1.79
CA ILE A 112 16.60 8.51 1.35
C ILE A 112 15.76 8.86 2.56
N GLN A 113 15.00 9.96 2.47
CA GLN A 113 14.08 10.38 3.51
C GLN A 113 12.66 10.48 2.96
N ARG A 114 11.69 10.00 3.75
CA ARG A 114 10.27 10.11 3.47
C ARG A 114 9.69 11.38 4.10
N HIS A 115 8.86 12.08 3.34
CA HIS A 115 8.08 13.24 3.78
C HIS A 115 6.60 12.93 3.62
N GLY A 116 5.81 13.09 4.68
CA GLY A 116 4.38 12.79 4.76
C GLY A 116 4.09 11.67 5.77
N ALA A 117 2.92 11.70 6.42
CA ALA A 117 2.53 10.68 7.41
C ALA A 117 2.19 9.34 6.74
N ALA A 118 2.14 8.24 7.49
CA ALA A 118 1.71 6.94 6.95
C ALA A 118 0.36 7.07 6.21
N LYS A 119 0.28 6.55 4.97
CA LYS A 119 -0.90 6.63 4.08
C LYS A 119 -1.24 8.04 3.57
N ASP A 120 -0.34 9.02 3.73
CA ASP A 120 -0.52 10.34 3.14
C ASP A 120 -0.41 10.26 1.60
N PRO A 121 -1.45 10.64 0.85
CA PRO A 121 -1.42 10.61 -0.61
C PRO A 121 -0.43 11.62 -1.24
N LYS A 122 0.10 12.55 -0.44
CA LYS A 122 1.14 13.52 -0.84
C LYS A 122 2.53 13.11 -0.36
N THR A 123 2.73 11.84 0.01
CA THR A 123 4.04 11.34 0.39
C THR A 123 5.06 11.62 -0.71
N THR A 124 6.16 12.28 -0.36
CA THR A 124 7.32 12.48 -1.23
C THR A 124 8.57 11.89 -0.60
N TYR A 125 9.63 11.80 -1.39
CA TYR A 125 10.92 11.31 -0.95
C TYR A 125 12.01 12.26 -1.43
N SER A 126 13.04 12.46 -0.62
CA SER A 126 14.29 13.11 -1.03
C SER A 126 15.40 12.06 -1.17
N ILE A 127 16.29 12.26 -2.13
CA ILE A 127 17.50 11.46 -2.35
C ILE A 127 18.68 12.42 -2.32
N LEU A 128 19.48 12.37 -1.25
CA LEU A 128 20.59 13.29 -1.03
C LEU A 128 21.91 12.51 -0.95
N PRO A 129 22.99 12.97 -1.60
CA PRO A 129 24.31 12.36 -1.44
C PRO A 129 24.79 12.55 0.00
N GLU A 130 25.15 11.47 0.68
CA GLU A 130 25.56 11.48 2.08
C GLU A 130 27.07 11.19 2.22
N HIS A 131 27.52 10.06 1.66
CA HIS A 131 28.92 9.64 1.73
C HIS A 131 29.46 9.33 0.34
N GLN A 132 30.63 9.88 0.02
CA GLN A 132 31.37 9.44 -1.15
C GLN A 132 32.12 8.16 -0.82
N LEU A 133 31.93 7.12 -1.62
CA LEU A 133 32.50 5.79 -1.39
C LEU A 133 33.98 5.74 -1.83
N THR A 134 34.84 5.15 -0.99
CA THR A 134 36.21 4.81 -1.40
C THR A 134 36.21 3.66 -2.41
N ALA A 135 37.32 3.45 -3.12
CA ALA A 135 37.42 2.34 -4.08
C ALA A 135 37.22 0.96 -3.41
N GLU A 136 37.66 0.81 -2.17
CA GLU A 136 37.49 -0.40 -1.37
C GLU A 136 36.01 -0.60 -1.00
N GLU A 137 35.32 0.46 -0.57
CA GLU A 137 33.89 0.39 -0.26
C GLU A 137 33.06 0.06 -1.51
N GLN A 138 33.35 0.68 -2.64
CA GLN A 138 32.67 0.41 -3.92
C GLN A 138 32.78 -1.07 -4.28
N ARG A 139 33.99 -1.64 -4.20
CA ARG A 139 34.21 -3.08 -4.44
C ARG A 139 33.46 -3.95 -3.43
N ALA A 140 33.49 -3.58 -2.16
CA ALA A 140 32.80 -4.33 -1.11
C ALA A 140 31.28 -4.37 -1.33
N PHE A 141 30.66 -3.23 -1.67
CA PHE A 141 29.23 -3.16 -1.96
C PHE A 141 28.85 -3.89 -3.25
N GLN A 142 29.66 -3.78 -4.31
CA GLN A 142 29.42 -4.48 -5.57
C GLN A 142 29.55 -6.01 -5.44
N ALA A 143 30.32 -6.49 -4.46
CA ALA A 143 30.47 -7.92 -4.18
C ALA A 143 29.31 -8.51 -3.35
N LEU A 144 28.37 -7.68 -2.86
CA LEU A 144 27.26 -8.18 -2.04
C LEU A 144 26.29 -9.03 -2.88
N PRO A 145 25.83 -10.17 -2.33
CA PRO A 145 24.84 -11.00 -3.01
C PRO A 145 23.50 -10.28 -3.09
N MET A 146 23.03 -10.02 -4.31
CA MET A 146 21.73 -9.40 -4.55
C MET A 146 20.62 -10.44 -4.64
N HIS A 147 19.41 -10.02 -4.27
CA HIS A 147 18.20 -10.81 -4.51
C HIS A 147 17.85 -10.82 -5.99
N ASP A 148 17.33 -11.94 -6.48
CA ASP A 148 16.85 -12.07 -7.86
C ASP A 148 15.49 -11.38 -7.99
N LEU A 149 15.51 -10.13 -8.45
CA LEU A 149 14.30 -9.31 -8.56
C LEU A 149 13.26 -9.94 -9.50
N ALA A 150 13.69 -10.61 -10.57
CA ALA A 150 12.74 -11.27 -11.49
C ALA A 150 12.00 -12.41 -10.77
N LYS A 151 12.74 -13.31 -10.11
CA LYS A 151 12.14 -14.43 -9.37
C LYS A 151 11.24 -13.98 -8.23
N LEU A 152 11.57 -12.87 -7.56
CA LEU A 152 10.73 -12.32 -6.49
C LEU A 152 9.32 -11.98 -6.98
N TYR A 153 9.16 -11.57 -8.24
CA TYR A 153 7.86 -11.20 -8.82
C TYR A 153 7.25 -12.30 -9.71
N GLU A 154 8.03 -13.27 -10.19
CA GLU A 154 7.49 -14.46 -10.87
C GLU A 154 6.65 -15.32 -9.89
N GLY A 155 7.07 -15.45 -8.63
CA GLY A 155 6.33 -16.18 -7.59
C GLY A 155 5.01 -15.53 -7.15
N GLU A 156 4.77 -14.25 -7.46
CA GLU A 156 3.49 -13.59 -7.19
C GLU A 156 2.39 -13.95 -8.22
N ALA A 157 2.76 -14.52 -9.38
CA ALA A 157 1.83 -14.91 -10.44
C ALA A 157 1.08 -16.22 -10.14
N GLU A 158 1.65 -17.10 -9.30
CA GLU A 158 1.08 -18.39 -8.91
C GLU A 158 0.78 -18.45 -7.40
N GLY A 159 -0.24 -17.71 -6.98
CA GLY A 159 -1.05 -18.00 -5.78
C GLY A 159 -0.38 -18.66 -4.57
N ALA A 160 0.61 -18.02 -3.92
CA ALA A 160 1.06 -18.41 -2.59
C ALA A 160 1.72 -17.26 -1.78
N GLY A 161 0.98 -16.72 -0.81
CA GLY A 161 1.47 -16.60 0.58
C GLY A 161 2.60 -15.64 0.97
N ALA A 162 3.28 -14.93 0.07
CA ALA A 162 4.10 -13.80 0.49
C ALA A 162 3.18 -12.60 0.70
N ALA A 163 3.09 -12.09 1.94
CA ALA A 163 2.25 -10.94 2.25
C ALA A 163 2.53 -9.81 1.24
N PRO A 164 1.53 -9.39 0.42
CA PRO A 164 1.71 -8.32 -0.54
C PRO A 164 2.20 -7.10 0.23
N LEU A 165 3.17 -6.37 -0.32
CA LEU A 165 3.49 -5.05 0.19
C LEU A 165 2.17 -4.27 0.22
N GLY A 166 1.66 -4.01 1.43
CA GLY A 166 0.51 -3.13 1.61
C GLY A 166 0.82 -1.85 0.86
N SER A 167 0.09 -1.62 -0.22
CA SER A 167 0.33 -0.50 -1.10
C SER A 167 0.32 0.79 -0.30
N TYR A 168 1.39 1.57 -0.43
CA TYR A 168 1.46 2.95 0.06
C TYR A 168 0.34 3.82 -0.56
N ASP A 169 -0.22 3.41 -1.71
CA ASP A 169 -1.36 4.03 -2.38
C ASP A 169 -2.71 3.42 -1.94
N LYS A 170 -2.86 2.90 -0.71
CA LYS A 170 -4.19 2.70 -0.15
C LYS A 170 -4.86 4.07 0.01
N LYS A 171 -5.51 4.55 -1.05
CA LYS A 171 -6.53 5.60 -0.97
C LYS A 171 -7.60 5.08 -0.03
N ALA A 172 -7.56 5.52 1.22
CA ALA A 172 -8.58 5.19 2.21
C ALA A 172 -9.96 5.74 1.81
N ASP A 173 -10.01 6.74 0.91
CA ASP A 173 -11.23 7.46 0.53
C ASP A 173 -11.54 7.43 -0.97
N ALA A 174 -11.12 6.39 -1.70
CA ALA A 174 -11.77 6.16 -2.99
C ALA A 174 -13.23 5.77 -2.69
N ALA A 175 -14.18 6.63 -3.08
CA ALA A 175 -15.58 6.28 -3.10
C ALA A 175 -15.77 4.96 -3.87
N VAL A 176 -16.73 4.16 -3.42
CA VAL A 176 -17.08 2.87 -4.02
C VAL A 176 -17.31 3.04 -5.53
N ASP A 177 -16.88 2.06 -6.29
CA ASP A 177 -17.12 2.04 -7.74
C ASP A 177 -18.63 2.24 -8.04
N PRO A 178 -19.00 3.09 -9.02
CA PRO A 178 -20.40 3.39 -9.31
C PRO A 178 -21.27 2.16 -9.60
N LYS A 179 -20.72 1.11 -10.22
CA LYS A 179 -21.47 -0.14 -10.50
C LYS A 179 -21.72 -0.92 -9.22
N VAL A 180 -20.74 -0.95 -8.32
CA VAL A 180 -20.89 -1.59 -7.00
C VAL A 180 -21.88 -0.83 -6.14
N ALA A 181 -21.85 0.51 -6.15
CA ALA A 181 -22.81 1.34 -5.44
C ALA A 181 -24.24 1.12 -5.97
N GLN A 182 -24.41 0.98 -7.29
CA GLN A 182 -25.70 0.66 -7.91
C GLN A 182 -26.21 -0.73 -7.51
N ALA A 183 -25.35 -1.74 -7.45
CA ALA A 183 -25.72 -3.09 -7.03
C ALA A 183 -26.20 -3.12 -5.55
N ILE A 184 -25.47 -2.47 -4.65
CA ILE A 184 -25.85 -2.33 -3.23
C ILE A 184 -27.17 -1.54 -3.12
N ALA A 185 -27.33 -0.46 -3.88
CA ALA A 185 -28.57 0.31 -3.91
C ALA A 185 -29.76 -0.50 -4.44
N ALA A 186 -29.56 -1.38 -5.42
CA ALA A 186 -30.61 -2.25 -5.93
C ALA A 186 -31.10 -3.24 -4.85
N GLN A 187 -30.18 -3.83 -4.07
CA GLN A 187 -30.51 -4.74 -2.98
C GLN A 187 -31.15 -4.04 -1.79
N LEU A 188 -30.70 -2.84 -1.43
CA LEU A 188 -31.31 -2.07 -0.34
C LEU A 188 -32.70 -1.54 -0.70
N LYS A 189 -32.98 -1.28 -1.98
CA LYS A 189 -34.31 -0.86 -2.46
C LYS A 189 -35.38 -1.95 -2.34
N THR A 190 -35.00 -3.22 -2.20
CA THR A 190 -35.96 -4.30 -1.96
C THR A 190 -36.32 -4.43 -0.47
N LEU A 191 -35.70 -3.64 0.41
CA LEU A 191 -35.94 -3.64 1.85
C LEU A 191 -36.75 -2.40 2.30
N PRO A 192 -37.36 -2.43 3.49
CA PRO A 192 -38.02 -1.26 4.07
C PRO A 192 -37.05 -0.08 4.24
N ARG A 193 -37.60 1.13 4.23
CA ARG A 193 -36.82 2.38 4.39
C ARG A 193 -35.94 2.39 5.65
N ASP A 194 -36.39 1.76 6.73
CA ASP A 194 -35.62 1.60 7.97
C ASP A 194 -34.29 0.85 7.75
N ALA A 195 -34.25 -0.14 6.85
CA ALA A 195 -33.02 -0.85 6.51
C ALA A 195 -32.01 0.04 5.78
N VAL A 196 -32.50 0.95 4.92
CA VAL A 196 -31.67 1.93 4.23
C VAL A 196 -31.07 2.92 5.22
N ASP A 197 -31.88 3.43 6.16
CA ASP A 197 -31.43 4.40 7.16
C ASP A 197 -30.40 3.76 8.12
N ARG A 198 -30.63 2.51 8.56
CA ARG A 198 -29.65 1.73 9.34
C ARG A 198 -28.35 1.49 8.58
N PHE A 199 -28.43 1.21 7.28
CA PHE A 199 -27.24 1.05 6.44
C PHE A 199 -26.43 2.36 6.38
N LEU A 200 -27.08 3.50 6.08
CA LEU A 200 -26.41 4.80 6.02
C LEU A 200 -25.77 5.18 7.37
N GLN A 201 -26.48 4.92 8.48
CA GLN A 201 -25.98 5.17 9.83
C GLN A 201 -24.80 4.27 10.20
N LYS A 202 -24.85 2.97 9.86
CA LYS A 202 -23.79 1.99 10.17
C LYS A 202 -22.46 2.34 9.52
N PHE A 203 -22.51 2.88 8.30
CA PHE A 203 -21.33 3.24 7.52
C PHE A 203 -20.97 4.73 7.59
N GLY A 204 -21.77 5.54 8.28
CA GLY A 204 -21.52 6.98 8.46
C GLY A 204 -21.56 7.77 7.15
N VAL A 205 -22.37 7.33 6.17
CA VAL A 205 -22.45 7.94 4.83
C VAL A 205 -23.83 8.53 4.57
N GLN A 206 -23.88 9.64 3.85
CA GLN A 206 -25.17 10.24 3.45
C GLN A 206 -25.80 9.56 2.25
N ARG A 207 -24.99 8.97 1.36
CA ARG A 207 -25.44 8.27 0.16
C ARG A 207 -24.58 7.03 -0.06
N ILE A 208 -25.16 5.98 -0.64
CA ILE A 208 -24.47 4.70 -0.91
C ILE A 208 -23.23 4.89 -1.78
N LYS A 209 -23.24 5.87 -2.70
CA LYS A 209 -22.08 6.23 -3.53
C LYS A 209 -20.91 6.84 -2.75
N ASP A 210 -21.15 7.35 -1.54
CA ASP A 210 -20.14 7.92 -0.68
C ASP A 210 -19.50 6.84 0.23
N LEU A 211 -19.90 5.56 0.06
CA LEU A 211 -19.30 4.42 0.77
C LEU A 211 -17.81 4.29 0.41
N PRO A 212 -16.91 4.16 1.39
CA PRO A 212 -15.50 3.93 1.09
C PRO A 212 -15.28 2.57 0.40
N ALA A 213 -14.45 2.52 -0.64
CA ALA A 213 -14.15 1.29 -1.39
C ALA A 213 -13.59 0.17 -0.49
N GLY A 214 -12.89 0.53 0.59
CA GLY A 214 -12.39 -0.43 1.58
C GLY A 214 -13.46 -1.06 2.49
N GLN A 215 -14.72 -0.62 2.39
CA GLN A 215 -15.84 -1.10 3.21
C GLN A 215 -16.90 -1.87 2.41
N VAL A 216 -16.66 -2.12 1.12
CA VAL A 216 -17.62 -2.81 0.23
C VAL A 216 -17.99 -4.20 0.73
N GLU A 217 -17.02 -5.01 1.15
CA GLU A 217 -17.30 -6.37 1.66
C GLU A 217 -18.12 -6.34 2.95
N LYS A 218 -17.81 -5.39 3.86
CA LYS A 218 -18.60 -5.18 5.09
C LYS A 218 -20.01 -4.68 4.78
N ALA A 219 -20.15 -3.82 3.78
CA ALA A 219 -21.44 -3.33 3.31
C ALA A 219 -22.29 -4.45 2.72
N ARG A 220 -21.72 -5.32 1.89
CA ARG A 220 -22.43 -6.48 1.33
C ARG A 220 -22.89 -7.45 2.41
N ALA A 221 -22.01 -7.81 3.33
CA ALA A 221 -22.36 -8.67 4.48
C ALA A 221 -23.47 -8.05 5.34
N PHE A 222 -23.46 -6.73 5.52
CA PHE A 222 -24.51 -6.04 6.27
C PHE A 222 -25.84 -5.97 5.51
N VAL A 223 -25.84 -5.83 4.19
CA VAL A 223 -27.06 -5.94 3.38
C VAL A 223 -27.66 -7.34 3.46
N GLU A 224 -26.83 -8.38 3.42
CA GLU A 224 -27.27 -9.77 3.59
C GLU A 224 -27.86 -10.01 4.99
N GLN A 225 -27.24 -9.44 6.03
CA GLN A 225 -27.80 -9.46 7.38
C GLN A 225 -29.16 -8.76 7.45
N LEU A 226 -29.30 -7.56 6.88
CA LEU A 226 -30.57 -6.84 6.83
C LEU A 226 -31.62 -7.62 6.02
N GLN A 227 -31.23 -8.26 4.93
CA GLN A 227 -32.12 -9.15 4.17
C GLN A 227 -32.62 -10.31 5.03
N GLY A 228 -31.74 -10.94 5.84
CA GLY A 228 -32.15 -11.99 6.78
C GLY A 228 -33.09 -11.48 7.89
N GLU A 229 -32.81 -10.31 8.47
CA GLU A 229 -33.63 -9.70 9.53
C GLU A 229 -35.03 -9.29 9.03
N PHE A 230 -35.12 -8.76 7.81
CA PHE A 230 -36.39 -8.30 7.22
C PHE A 230 -37.10 -9.36 6.36
N ALA A 231 -36.46 -10.50 6.06
CA ALA A 231 -37.10 -11.66 5.44
C ALA A 231 -37.74 -12.63 6.46
N ALA A 232 -37.50 -12.44 7.76
CA ALA A 232 -38.21 -13.18 8.80
C ALA A 232 -39.71 -12.81 8.77
N PRO A 233 -40.64 -13.79 8.74
CA PRO A 233 -42.03 -13.54 8.42
C PRO A 233 -42.72 -12.66 9.47
N ALA A 234 -43.47 -11.68 8.98
CA ALA A 234 -44.54 -11.03 9.69
C ALA A 234 -45.57 -12.10 10.15
N ALA A 235 -45.45 -12.53 11.40
CA ALA A 235 -46.44 -13.36 12.06
C ALA A 235 -46.63 -12.89 13.50
N ALA A 236 -47.44 -11.85 13.66
CA ALA A 236 -48.39 -11.68 14.76
C ALA A 236 -49.17 -10.38 14.51
N SER A 237 -50.12 -10.43 13.57
CA SER A 237 -51.27 -9.54 13.60
C SER A 237 -52.07 -9.89 14.86
N THR A 238 -51.87 -9.15 15.95
CA THR A 238 -52.89 -9.10 17.01
C THR A 238 -54.03 -8.24 16.50
N ASP A 239 -54.95 -8.92 15.82
CA ASP A 239 -56.32 -8.46 15.63
C ASP A 239 -56.94 -8.38 17.04
N VAL A 240 -57.07 -7.16 17.56
CA VAL A 240 -57.82 -6.90 18.80
C VAL A 240 -59.22 -6.52 18.35
N ASP A 241 -60.15 -7.45 18.53
CA ASP A 241 -61.58 -7.24 18.35
C ASP A 241 -62.07 -6.17 19.36
N PRO A 242 -62.62 -5.03 18.90
CA PRO A 242 -63.12 -3.99 19.78
C PRO A 242 -64.50 -4.27 20.40
N PHE A 243 -65.07 -5.47 20.25
CA PHE A 243 -66.39 -5.83 20.80
C PHE A 243 -66.44 -7.14 21.62
N ALA A 244 -65.30 -7.64 22.14
CA ALA A 244 -65.26 -8.75 23.10
C ALA A 244 -65.18 -8.28 24.56
#